data_AF-A0A7V3PQZ5-F1
#
_entry.id   AF-A0A7V3PQZ5-F1
#
_cell.length_a   1.000
_cell.length_b   1.000
_cell.length_c   1.000
_cell.angle_alpha   90.00
_cell.angle_beta   90.00
_cell.angle_gamma   90.00
#
_symmetry.space_group_name_H-M   'P 1'
#
loop_
_entity.id
_entity.type
_entity.pdbx_description
1 polymer ?
#
loop_
_entity_poly.entity_id
_entity_poly.type
_entity_poly.pdbx_seq_one_letter_code
_entity_poly.pdbx_strand_id
1 'polypeptide(L)'
;IGIVGMNELCMNFLREDISTPAGRELALRLLDFARERLREYQADSGGLYNLEATPAESASFRMARVDLQRYPGILTSGSPDRPYYTNSTHLPVHYNGDLWRVLEHQEELQCRYTGGTVLHIFLGERLSSAEQAKVIVRRIAERYRLPYFTLTPTFSVCPVHGYLAGEHHLCPQEHTEQQLRRYGTETHPLTGMTLPRVSVACEVYSRVVGYLRPVAQWNEGKQEEFAERHKFTASELLGPAKSPDDAPAGARELAS
;
A
#
# COMPACT_ATOMS: atom_id res chain seq x y z
N ILE A 1 17.43 6.34 -10.97
CA ILE A 1 16.62 7.48 -10.46
C ILE A 1 15.37 6.92 -9.81
N GLY A 2 15.07 7.38 -8.59
CA GLY A 2 13.92 6.92 -7.81
C GLY A 2 12.79 7.96 -7.73
N ILE A 3 11.54 7.51 -7.74
CA ILE A 3 10.34 8.37 -7.59
C ILE A 3 9.57 8.00 -6.32
N VAL A 4 9.00 9.00 -5.65
CA VAL A 4 8.03 8.87 -4.56
C VAL A 4 7.05 10.04 -4.60
N GLY A 5 5.82 9.83 -4.14
CA GLY A 5 4.86 10.91 -3.91
C GLY A 5 4.18 11.45 -5.15
N MET A 6 4.01 10.65 -6.22
CA MET A 6 3.31 11.12 -7.42
C MET A 6 1.85 11.49 -7.13
N ASN A 7 1.22 10.80 -6.17
CA ASN A 7 -0.11 11.16 -5.70
C ASN A 7 -0.14 12.58 -5.13
N GLU A 8 0.75 12.88 -4.20
CA GLU A 8 0.81 14.20 -3.55
C GLU A 8 1.28 15.28 -4.53
N LEU A 9 2.09 14.92 -5.54
CA LEU A 9 2.38 15.82 -6.66
C LEU A 9 1.09 16.22 -7.39
N CYS A 10 0.23 15.25 -7.74
CA CYS A 10 -1.05 15.56 -8.36
C CYS A 10 -1.91 16.46 -7.46
N MET A 11 -2.02 16.12 -6.17
CA MET A 11 -2.82 16.89 -5.21
C MET A 11 -2.36 18.35 -5.12
N ASN A 12 -1.06 18.61 -5.14
CA ASN A 12 -0.52 19.96 -5.02
C ASN A 12 -0.61 20.77 -6.32
N PHE A 13 -0.41 20.15 -7.48
CA PHE A 13 -0.36 20.85 -8.78
C PHE A 13 -1.71 20.90 -9.50
N LEU A 14 -2.52 19.85 -9.40
CA LEU A 14 -3.81 19.73 -10.07
C LEU A 14 -5.00 19.96 -9.13
N ARG A 15 -4.77 19.89 -7.80
CA ARG A 15 -5.86 19.83 -6.79
C ARG A 15 -6.77 18.61 -6.95
N GLU A 16 -6.25 17.59 -7.60
CA GLU A 16 -6.83 16.26 -7.79
C GLU A 16 -5.77 15.20 -7.46
N ASP A 17 -6.17 13.99 -7.09
CA ASP A 17 -5.22 12.91 -6.80
C ASP A 17 -4.83 12.12 -8.07
N ILE A 18 -3.90 11.17 -7.96
CA ILE A 18 -3.44 10.40 -9.13
C ILE A 18 -4.53 9.52 -9.75
N SER A 19 -5.61 9.22 -9.04
CA SER A 19 -6.69 8.34 -9.51
C SER A 19 -7.54 8.97 -10.60
N THR A 20 -7.53 10.31 -10.75
CA THR A 20 -8.26 10.99 -11.82
C THR A 20 -7.56 10.83 -13.18
N PRO A 21 -8.29 10.95 -14.31
CA PRO A 21 -7.66 10.91 -15.63
C PRO A 21 -6.53 11.93 -15.79
N ALA A 22 -6.72 13.15 -15.27
CA ALA A 22 -5.71 14.20 -15.33
C ALA A 22 -4.48 13.89 -14.46
N GLY A 23 -4.68 13.35 -13.25
CA GLY A 23 -3.61 12.89 -12.37
C GLY A 23 -2.79 11.76 -13.00
N ARG A 24 -3.48 10.75 -13.56
CA ARG A 24 -2.84 9.63 -14.27
C ARG A 24 -2.05 10.08 -15.49
N GLU A 25 -2.61 11.00 -16.30
CA GLU A 25 -1.93 11.55 -17.47
C GLU A 25 -0.66 12.31 -17.07
N LEU A 26 -0.74 13.16 -16.03
CA LEU A 26 0.44 13.87 -15.50
C LEU A 26 1.52 12.88 -15.04
N ALA A 27 1.15 11.83 -14.31
CA ALA A 27 2.08 10.80 -13.86
C ALA A 27 2.77 10.10 -15.04
N LEU A 28 2.02 9.71 -16.08
CA LEU A 28 2.59 9.10 -17.29
C LEU A 28 3.56 10.04 -18.01
N ARG A 29 3.19 11.31 -18.19
CA ARG A 29 4.06 12.33 -18.82
C ARG A 29 5.37 12.51 -18.06
N LEU A 30 5.31 12.54 -16.72
CA LEU A 30 6.51 12.67 -15.88
C LEU A 30 7.40 11.43 -15.94
N LEU A 31 6.81 10.22 -15.95
CA LEU A 31 7.58 8.99 -16.12
C LEU A 31 8.26 8.94 -17.50
N ASP A 32 7.56 9.29 -18.57
CA ASP A 32 8.14 9.31 -19.92
C ASP A 32 9.23 10.39 -20.05
N PHE A 33 9.04 11.56 -19.44
CA PHE A 33 10.09 12.58 -19.33
C PHE A 33 11.33 12.05 -18.60
N ALA A 34 11.15 11.41 -17.44
CA ALA A 34 12.26 10.86 -16.66
C ALA A 34 13.01 9.77 -17.45
N ARG A 35 12.31 8.91 -18.19
CA ARG A 35 12.93 7.90 -19.05
C ARG A 35 13.76 8.52 -20.17
N GLU A 36 13.29 9.61 -20.77
CA GLU A 36 14.05 10.29 -21.82
C GLU A 36 15.32 10.95 -21.25
N ARG A 37 15.22 11.62 -20.09
CA ARG A 37 16.41 12.14 -19.39
C ARG A 37 17.41 11.05 -19.06
N LEU A 38 16.95 9.89 -18.61
CA LEU A 38 17.81 8.75 -18.33
C LEU A 38 18.56 8.27 -19.58
N ARG A 39 17.91 8.24 -20.75
CA ARG A 39 18.58 7.87 -22.01
C ARG A 39 19.68 8.85 -22.38
N GLU A 40 19.44 10.15 -22.23
CA GLU A 40 20.45 11.19 -22.42
C GLU A 40 21.65 10.96 -21.48
N TYR A 41 21.40 10.74 -20.18
CA TYR A 41 22.47 10.47 -19.21
C TYR A 41 23.28 9.21 -19.53
N GLN A 42 22.63 8.16 -20.05
CA GLN A 42 23.32 6.95 -20.51
C GLN A 42 24.22 7.24 -21.71
N ALA A 43 23.73 8.01 -22.68
CA ALA A 43 24.51 8.37 -23.87
C ALA A 43 25.74 9.22 -23.51
N ASP A 44 25.56 10.17 -22.58
CA ASP A 44 26.62 11.11 -22.20
C ASP A 44 27.70 10.47 -21.32
N SER A 45 27.30 9.63 -20.35
CA SER A 45 28.24 9.08 -19.36
C SER A 45 28.71 7.65 -19.65
N GLY A 46 28.04 6.94 -20.56
CA GLY A 46 28.27 5.50 -20.81
C GLY A 46 27.81 4.57 -19.68
N GLY A 47 27.30 5.10 -18.57
CA GLY A 47 26.74 4.33 -17.46
C GLY A 47 25.31 3.85 -17.77
N LEU A 48 24.91 2.73 -17.18
CA LEU A 48 23.51 2.26 -17.23
C LEU A 48 22.72 2.89 -16.10
N TYR A 49 21.57 3.48 -16.41
CA TYR A 49 20.66 4.06 -15.43
C TYR A 49 19.25 3.49 -15.58
N ASN A 50 18.60 3.25 -14.46
CA ASN A 50 17.24 2.74 -14.41
C ASN A 50 16.28 3.73 -13.73
N LEU A 51 14.99 3.59 -14.05
CA LEU A 51 13.91 4.25 -13.33
C LEU A 51 13.32 3.26 -12.33
N GLU A 52 13.27 3.64 -11.06
CA GLU A 52 12.89 2.75 -9.96
C GLU A 52 11.72 3.31 -9.15
N ALA A 53 10.72 2.46 -8.90
CA ALA A 53 9.66 2.71 -7.95
C ALA A 53 10.24 2.50 -6.55
N THR A 54 10.72 3.58 -5.94
CA THR A 54 11.47 3.51 -4.69
C THR A 54 10.57 3.06 -3.55
N PRO A 55 10.94 2.02 -2.76
CA PRO A 55 10.17 1.60 -1.57
C PRO A 55 10.00 2.71 -0.52
N ALA A 56 10.93 3.67 -0.53
CA ALA A 56 10.89 4.93 0.19
C ALA A 56 10.48 4.84 1.67
N GLU A 57 10.86 3.75 2.38
CA GLU A 57 10.42 3.47 3.75
C GLU A 57 10.56 4.69 4.67
N SER A 58 11.80 5.13 4.91
CA SER A 58 12.10 6.31 5.73
C SER A 58 11.97 7.61 4.94
N ALA A 59 12.21 7.56 3.63
CA ALA A 59 12.30 8.72 2.77
C ALA A 59 10.93 9.40 2.59
N SER A 60 9.86 8.60 2.41
CA SER A 60 8.48 9.05 2.29
C SER A 60 8.05 9.89 3.49
N PHE A 61 8.20 9.35 4.71
CA PHE A 61 7.85 10.05 5.95
C PHE A 61 8.71 11.29 6.18
N ARG A 62 10.04 11.16 6.01
CA ARG A 62 10.97 12.26 6.25
C ARG A 62 10.73 13.44 5.31
N MET A 63 10.54 13.18 4.01
CA MET A 63 10.34 14.25 3.02
C MET A 63 9.03 14.99 3.28
N ALA A 64 7.92 14.26 3.49
CA ALA A 64 6.63 14.86 3.81
C ALA A 64 6.70 15.76 5.05
N ARG A 65 7.37 15.31 6.12
CA ARG A 65 7.57 16.12 7.34
C ARG A 65 8.39 17.39 7.11
N VAL A 66 9.48 17.29 6.35
CA VAL A 66 10.33 18.45 6.05
C VAL A 66 9.59 19.45 5.17
N ASP A 67 8.82 18.97 4.19
CA ASP A 67 8.08 19.84 3.30
C ASP A 67 6.93 20.56 4.02
N LEU A 68 6.24 19.92 4.96
CA LEU A 68 5.25 20.59 5.81
C LEU A 68 5.83 21.73 6.65
N GLN A 69 7.09 21.60 7.09
CA GLN A 69 7.78 22.68 7.81
C GLN A 69 8.19 23.82 6.89
N ARG A 70 8.50 23.52 5.63
CA ARG A 70 9.06 24.47 4.67
C ARG A 70 7.99 25.20 3.85
N TYR A 71 6.89 24.52 3.53
CA TYR A 71 5.89 24.97 2.58
C TYR A 71 4.49 24.98 3.24
N PRO A 72 4.07 26.11 3.80
CA PRO A 72 2.72 26.25 4.35
C PRO A 72 1.65 25.90 3.31
N GLY A 73 0.75 24.98 3.66
CA GLY A 73 -0.35 24.55 2.79
C GLY A 73 0.01 23.48 1.75
N ILE A 74 1.23 22.91 1.80
CA ILE A 74 1.52 21.71 1.02
C ILE A 74 0.61 20.56 1.48
N LEU A 75 0.09 19.82 0.51
CA LEU A 75 -0.74 18.64 0.76
C LEU A 75 0.13 17.39 0.84
N THR A 76 -0.08 16.58 1.88
CA THR A 76 0.55 15.27 2.08
C THR A 76 -0.54 14.23 2.36
N SER A 77 -0.22 12.93 2.23
CA SER A 77 -1.07 11.86 2.77
C SER A 77 -0.81 11.66 4.26
N GLY A 78 -1.71 10.96 4.95
CA GLY A 78 -1.63 10.74 6.40
C GLY A 78 -2.08 11.94 7.22
N SER A 79 -2.11 11.76 8.54
CA SER A 79 -2.38 12.85 9.48
C SER A 79 -1.24 13.89 9.53
N PRO A 80 -1.52 15.12 10.02
CA PRO A 80 -0.49 16.15 10.19
C PRO A 80 0.70 15.72 11.05
N ASP A 81 0.46 14.86 12.04
CA ASP A 81 1.49 14.33 12.93
C ASP A 81 2.28 13.18 12.30
N ARG A 82 1.64 12.42 11.39
CA ARG A 82 2.23 11.24 10.74
C ARG A 82 2.17 11.32 9.21
N PRO A 83 2.68 12.41 8.60
CA PRO A 83 2.51 12.65 7.18
C PRO A 83 3.44 11.78 6.35
N TYR A 84 3.00 11.34 5.19
CA TYR A 84 3.82 10.52 4.29
C TYR A 84 3.52 10.84 2.82
N TYR A 85 4.46 10.44 1.96
CA TYR A 85 4.26 10.40 0.52
C TYR A 85 3.91 9.01 0.03
N THR A 86 2.87 8.91 -0.79
CA THR A 86 2.42 7.65 -1.38
C THR A 86 3.55 7.04 -2.21
N ASN A 87 3.70 5.73 -2.12
CA ASN A 87 4.85 5.06 -2.70
C ASN A 87 4.88 5.21 -4.23
N SER A 88 5.97 5.76 -4.77
CA SER A 88 6.20 5.88 -6.21
C SER A 88 5.01 6.51 -6.96
N THR A 89 4.33 5.74 -7.81
CA THR A 89 3.13 6.13 -8.58
C THR A 89 1.92 5.29 -8.21
N HIS A 90 1.87 4.79 -6.99
CA HIS A 90 0.71 4.05 -6.49
C HIS A 90 -0.49 4.99 -6.30
N LEU A 91 -1.67 4.39 -6.38
CA LEU A 91 -2.90 5.03 -5.91
C LEU A 91 -2.79 5.33 -4.39
N PRO A 92 -3.57 6.31 -3.88
CA PRO A 92 -3.70 6.52 -2.44
C PRO A 92 -4.05 5.21 -1.74
N VAL A 93 -3.48 4.96 -0.57
CA VAL A 93 -3.65 3.65 0.10
C VAL A 93 -5.08 3.39 0.55
N HIS A 94 -5.87 4.44 0.75
CA HIS A 94 -7.29 4.39 1.09
C HIS A 94 -8.21 4.38 -0.15
N TYR A 95 -7.66 4.30 -1.38
CA TYR A 95 -8.44 4.25 -2.60
C TYR A 95 -9.42 3.06 -2.58
N ASN A 96 -10.71 3.36 -2.67
CA ASN A 96 -11.80 2.41 -2.49
C ASN A 96 -12.42 1.97 -3.83
N GLY A 97 -11.57 1.64 -4.80
CA GLY A 97 -11.99 1.01 -6.04
C GLY A 97 -11.83 -0.51 -5.98
N ASP A 98 -12.51 -1.23 -6.87
CA ASP A 98 -12.25 -2.67 -7.03
C ASP A 98 -10.83 -2.94 -7.57
N LEU A 99 -10.37 -4.18 -7.41
CA LEU A 99 -9.03 -4.57 -7.86
C LEU A 99 -8.82 -4.31 -9.37
N TRP A 100 -9.83 -4.53 -10.21
CA TRP A 100 -9.66 -4.44 -11.66
C TRP A 100 -9.37 -3.01 -12.10
N ARG A 101 -10.08 -2.03 -11.52
CA ARG A 101 -9.77 -0.60 -11.71
C ARG A 101 -8.37 -0.25 -11.22
N VAL A 102 -7.94 -0.82 -10.09
CA VAL A 102 -6.56 -0.62 -9.60
C VAL A 102 -5.53 -1.17 -10.59
N LEU A 103 -5.76 -2.38 -11.13
CA LEU A 103 -4.88 -3.01 -12.11
C LEU A 103 -4.84 -2.22 -13.42
N GLU A 104 -5.98 -1.81 -13.96
CA GLU A 104 -6.11 -0.99 -15.18
C GLU A 104 -5.41 0.36 -15.02
N HIS A 105 -5.62 1.02 -13.89
CA HIS A 105 -4.95 2.28 -13.60
C HIS A 105 -3.42 2.10 -13.54
N GLN A 106 -2.96 1.06 -12.83
CA GLN A 106 -1.54 0.87 -12.51
C GLN A 106 -0.73 0.26 -13.66
N GLU A 107 -1.33 -0.51 -14.56
CA GLU A 107 -0.60 -1.29 -15.59
C GLU A 107 0.43 -0.44 -16.36
N GLU A 108 -0.01 0.63 -17.00
CA GLU A 108 0.88 1.45 -17.83
C GLU A 108 1.96 2.16 -16.99
N LEU A 109 1.58 2.68 -15.82
CA LEU A 109 2.50 3.35 -14.89
C LEU A 109 3.61 2.40 -14.45
N GLN A 110 3.25 1.19 -14.03
CA GLN A 110 4.18 0.18 -13.56
C GLN A 110 5.11 -0.30 -14.69
N CYS A 111 4.60 -0.40 -15.93
CA CYS A 111 5.40 -0.75 -17.10
C CYS A 111 6.42 0.33 -17.55
N ARG A 112 6.35 1.55 -17.01
CA ARG A 112 7.34 2.61 -17.32
C ARG A 112 8.62 2.50 -16.49
N TYR A 113 8.60 1.77 -15.38
CA TYR A 113 9.80 1.52 -14.59
C TYR A 113 10.68 0.48 -15.31
N THR A 114 11.99 0.75 -15.34
CA THR A 114 12.99 -0.12 -15.98
C THR A 114 13.91 -0.80 -14.97
N GLY A 115 13.88 -0.36 -13.72
CA GLY A 115 14.59 -0.96 -12.60
C GLY A 115 13.72 -1.96 -11.86
N GLY A 116 13.23 -1.54 -10.69
CA GLY A 116 12.31 -2.30 -9.87
C GLY A 116 10.97 -1.60 -9.74
N THR A 117 9.89 -2.38 -9.78
CA THR A 117 8.56 -1.94 -9.37
C THR A 117 7.79 -3.08 -8.74
N VAL A 118 6.79 -2.78 -7.91
CA VAL A 118 5.93 -3.80 -7.30
C VAL A 118 4.55 -3.23 -7.03
N LEU A 119 3.51 -3.87 -7.57
CA LEU A 119 2.13 -3.59 -7.19
C LEU A 119 1.70 -4.51 -6.06
N HIS A 120 1.41 -3.95 -4.90
CA HIS A 120 0.90 -4.71 -3.78
C HIS A 120 -0.63 -4.80 -3.79
N ILE A 121 -1.17 -6.01 -3.84
CA ILE A 121 -2.58 -6.32 -3.66
C ILE A 121 -2.76 -6.74 -2.20
N PHE A 122 -3.18 -5.80 -1.36
CA PHE A 122 -3.30 -6.00 0.08
C PHE A 122 -4.58 -6.78 0.41
N LEU A 123 -4.43 -7.83 1.21
CA LEU A 123 -5.52 -8.68 1.67
C LEU A 123 -5.72 -8.48 3.17
N GLY A 124 -6.98 -8.46 3.60
CA GLY A 124 -7.35 -8.36 5.02
C GLY A 124 -6.81 -9.52 5.84
N GLU A 125 -6.80 -10.70 5.24
CA GLU A 125 -6.31 -11.95 5.81
C GLU A 125 -5.81 -12.89 4.72
N ARG A 126 -5.33 -14.08 5.10
CA ARG A 126 -4.91 -15.11 4.14
C ARG A 126 -6.11 -15.63 3.32
N LEU A 127 -5.85 -15.99 2.07
CA LEU A 127 -6.82 -16.73 1.26
C LEU A 127 -7.10 -18.12 1.86
N SER A 128 -8.29 -18.65 1.62
CA SER A 128 -8.71 -19.92 2.23
C SER A 128 -8.10 -21.16 1.56
N SER A 129 -7.59 -21.03 0.33
CA SER A 129 -6.90 -22.12 -0.36
C SER A 129 -5.86 -21.65 -1.37
N ALA A 130 -4.90 -22.51 -1.68
CA ALA A 130 -3.91 -22.28 -2.74
C ALA A 130 -4.57 -22.15 -4.12
N GLU A 131 -5.69 -22.83 -4.35
CA GLU A 131 -6.45 -22.73 -5.60
C GLU A 131 -7.04 -21.32 -5.80
N GLN A 132 -7.51 -20.66 -4.75
CA GLN A 132 -7.94 -19.27 -4.85
C GLN A 132 -6.80 -18.36 -5.31
N ALA A 133 -5.62 -18.49 -4.67
CA ALA A 133 -4.44 -17.72 -5.04
C ALA A 133 -4.05 -17.96 -6.51
N LYS A 134 -4.03 -19.23 -6.94
CA LYS A 134 -3.72 -19.63 -8.32
C LYS A 134 -4.67 -19.01 -9.33
N VAL A 135 -5.97 -19.04 -9.06
CA VAL A 135 -6.99 -18.44 -9.94
C VAL A 135 -6.79 -16.94 -10.06
N ILE A 136 -6.56 -16.23 -8.95
CA ILE A 136 -6.34 -14.79 -8.94
C ILE A 136 -5.07 -14.43 -9.71
N VAL A 137 -3.94 -15.06 -9.38
CA VAL A 137 -2.65 -14.84 -10.04
C VAL A 137 -2.76 -15.08 -11.54
N ARG A 138 -3.40 -16.19 -11.95
CA ARG A 138 -3.61 -16.52 -13.36
C ARG A 138 -4.44 -15.44 -14.08
N ARG A 139 -5.57 -15.02 -13.50
CA ARG A 139 -6.41 -13.98 -14.10
C ARG A 139 -5.66 -12.66 -14.29
N ILE A 140 -4.85 -12.26 -13.32
CA ILE A 140 -4.05 -11.03 -13.42
C ILE A 140 -2.98 -11.18 -14.51
N ALA A 141 -2.21 -12.26 -14.48
CA ALA A 141 -1.10 -12.49 -15.41
C ALA A 141 -1.55 -12.71 -16.86
N GLU A 142 -2.75 -13.24 -17.09
CA GLU A 142 -3.31 -13.42 -18.45
C GLU A 142 -3.90 -12.11 -19.02
N ARG A 143 -4.22 -11.12 -18.19
CA ARG A 143 -4.93 -9.88 -18.61
C ARG A 143 -4.06 -8.63 -18.57
N TYR A 144 -3.10 -8.56 -17.67
CA TYR A 144 -2.28 -7.38 -17.42
C TYR A 144 -0.79 -7.71 -17.55
N ARG A 145 -0.01 -6.72 -17.98
CA ARG A 145 1.43 -6.81 -18.23
C ARG A 145 2.27 -6.32 -17.06
N LEU A 146 1.72 -6.39 -15.84
CA LEU A 146 2.39 -5.91 -14.63
C LEU A 146 3.73 -6.65 -14.43
N PRO A 147 4.87 -5.92 -14.31
CA PRO A 147 6.17 -6.54 -14.18
C PRO A 147 6.30 -7.39 -12.91
N TYR A 148 5.73 -6.92 -11.81
CA TYR A 148 5.72 -7.61 -10.53
C TYR A 148 4.52 -7.18 -9.68
N PHE A 149 3.78 -8.16 -9.16
CA PHE A 149 2.69 -7.94 -8.23
C PHE A 149 2.72 -8.98 -7.10
N THR A 150 2.05 -8.67 -6.00
CA THR A 150 2.04 -9.53 -4.81
C THR A 150 0.65 -9.63 -4.22
N LEU A 151 0.25 -10.82 -3.78
CA LEU A 151 -0.86 -10.99 -2.85
C LEU A 151 -0.32 -10.88 -1.43
N THR A 152 -0.71 -9.83 -0.71
CA THR A 152 -0.13 -9.47 0.59
C THR A 152 -1.16 -9.63 1.70
N PRO A 153 -1.20 -10.78 2.39
CA PRO A 153 -2.09 -10.94 3.54
C PRO A 153 -1.55 -10.24 4.78
N THR A 154 -2.48 -9.74 5.58
CA THR A 154 -2.20 -9.39 6.99
C THR A 154 -2.44 -10.63 7.85
N PHE A 155 -1.52 -10.89 8.78
CA PHE A 155 -1.64 -11.96 9.75
C PHE A 155 -1.05 -11.52 11.07
N SER A 156 -1.35 -12.24 12.15
CA SER A 156 -0.86 -11.92 13.48
C SER A 156 -0.17 -13.13 14.10
N VAL A 157 0.77 -12.90 15.00
CA VAL A 157 1.51 -13.97 15.69
C VAL A 157 1.27 -13.84 17.19
N CYS A 158 0.68 -14.88 17.77
CA CYS A 158 0.56 -15.05 19.21
C CYS A 158 1.76 -15.88 19.73
N PRO A 159 2.41 -15.50 20.85
CA PRO A 159 3.50 -16.27 21.44
C PRO A 159 3.07 -17.66 21.96
N VAL A 160 1.76 -17.90 22.07
CA VAL A 160 1.17 -19.17 22.51
C VAL A 160 0.60 -19.96 21.33
N HIS A 161 -0.25 -19.34 20.51
CA HIS A 161 -1.01 -20.02 19.45
C HIS A 161 -0.35 -19.94 18.06
N GLY A 162 0.75 -19.21 17.91
CA GLY A 162 1.44 -19.03 16.63
C GLY A 162 0.66 -18.16 15.65
N TYR A 163 0.60 -18.56 14.39
CA TYR A 163 -0.01 -17.78 13.31
C TYR A 163 -1.54 -17.70 13.41
N LEU A 164 -2.06 -16.49 13.34
CA LEU A 164 -3.48 -16.14 13.31
C LEU A 164 -3.79 -15.42 11.99
N ALA A 165 -4.92 -15.75 11.37
CA ALA A 165 -5.36 -15.07 10.16
C ALA A 165 -5.84 -13.65 10.50
N GLY A 166 -5.47 -12.66 9.70
CA GLY A 166 -5.94 -11.29 9.87
C GLY A 166 -5.19 -10.48 10.92
N GLU A 167 -5.71 -9.26 11.16
CA GLU A 167 -5.15 -8.27 12.07
C GLU A 167 -5.74 -8.42 13.47
N HIS A 168 -4.91 -8.90 14.40
CA HIS A 168 -5.23 -9.09 15.79
C HIS A 168 -4.11 -8.49 16.63
N HIS A 169 -4.39 -7.38 17.29
CA HIS A 169 -3.48 -6.79 18.30
C HIS A 169 -3.55 -7.56 19.63
N LEU A 170 -4.65 -8.24 19.88
CA LEU A 170 -4.86 -9.15 20.99
C LEU A 170 -5.30 -10.50 20.46
N CYS A 171 -4.77 -11.58 21.02
CA CYS A 171 -5.09 -12.93 20.58
C CYS A 171 -6.59 -13.23 20.84
N PRO A 172 -7.35 -13.66 19.82
CA PRO A 172 -8.79 -13.94 19.97
C PRO A 172 -9.07 -15.30 20.61
N GLN A 173 -8.05 -16.14 20.83
CA GLN A 173 -8.19 -17.48 21.40
C GLN A 173 -8.07 -17.44 22.93
N GLU A 174 -8.63 -18.46 23.59
CA GLU A 174 -8.55 -18.59 25.05
C GLU A 174 -7.15 -18.99 25.50
N HIS A 175 -6.74 -18.51 26.68
CA HIS A 175 -5.44 -18.82 27.27
C HIS A 175 -5.63 -19.36 28.68
N THR A 176 -4.81 -20.35 29.05
CA THR A 176 -4.79 -20.87 30.42
C THR A 176 -4.24 -19.82 31.39
N GLU A 177 -4.55 -19.94 32.67
CA GLU A 177 -3.99 -19.03 33.70
C GLU A 177 -2.45 -18.98 33.66
N GLN A 178 -1.80 -20.12 33.40
CA GLN A 178 -0.34 -20.18 33.30
C GLN A 178 0.19 -19.37 32.10
N GLN A 179 -0.49 -19.43 30.96
CA GLN A 179 -0.13 -18.66 29.77
C GLN A 179 -0.35 -17.17 30.00
N LEU A 180 -1.46 -16.78 30.63
CA LEU A 180 -1.74 -15.38 30.99
C LEU A 180 -0.71 -14.84 32.00
N ARG A 181 -0.27 -15.64 32.98
CA ARG A 181 0.80 -15.22 33.90
C ARG A 181 2.13 -14.96 33.19
N ARG A 182 2.40 -15.66 32.07
CA ARG A 182 3.67 -15.58 31.36
C ARG A 182 3.68 -14.55 30.22
N TYR A 183 2.59 -14.45 29.47
CA TYR A 183 2.49 -13.65 28.24
C TYR A 183 1.36 -12.62 28.28
N GLY A 184 0.62 -12.54 29.40
CA GLY A 184 -0.51 -11.64 29.54
C GLY A 184 -0.09 -10.18 29.59
N THR A 185 -0.96 -9.33 29.06
CA THR A 185 -0.92 -7.88 29.15
C THR A 185 -2.24 -7.36 29.70
N GLU A 186 -2.16 -6.29 30.48
CA GLU A 186 -3.30 -5.53 30.99
C GLU A 186 -3.60 -4.30 30.12
N THR A 187 -2.77 -4.00 29.13
CA THR A 187 -2.91 -2.85 28.23
C THR A 187 -2.94 -3.28 26.77
N HIS A 188 -3.75 -2.60 25.97
CA HIS A 188 -3.82 -2.81 24.53
C HIS A 188 -2.51 -2.35 23.86
N PRO A 189 -1.85 -3.18 23.02
CA PRO A 189 -0.53 -2.83 22.49
C PRO A 189 -0.55 -1.66 21.49
N LEU A 190 -1.66 -1.47 20.76
CA LEU A 190 -1.82 -0.32 19.85
C LEU A 190 -2.24 0.98 20.54
N THR A 191 -3.27 0.95 21.40
CA THR A 191 -3.90 2.16 21.94
C THR A 191 -3.39 2.53 23.34
N GLY A 192 -2.66 1.63 24.01
CA GLY A 192 -2.21 1.81 25.39
C GLY A 192 -3.33 1.75 26.45
N MET A 193 -4.59 1.56 26.05
CA MET A 193 -5.73 1.53 26.97
C MET A 193 -5.71 0.28 27.86
N THR A 194 -6.11 0.43 29.12
CA THR A 194 -6.32 -0.70 30.04
C THR A 194 -7.43 -1.61 29.52
N LEU A 195 -7.15 -2.91 29.51
CA LEU A 195 -8.07 -3.94 29.05
C LEU A 195 -9.06 -4.33 30.16
N PRO A 196 -10.29 -4.72 29.80
CA PRO A 196 -11.28 -5.20 30.77
C PRO A 196 -10.89 -6.56 31.39
N ARG A 197 -10.01 -7.30 30.72
CA ARG A 197 -9.43 -8.56 31.19
C ARG A 197 -8.03 -8.72 30.63
N VAL A 198 -7.16 -9.42 31.36
CA VAL A 198 -5.83 -9.80 30.88
C VAL A 198 -5.99 -10.59 29.59
N SER A 199 -5.19 -10.25 28.58
CA SER A 199 -5.16 -10.92 27.28
C SER A 199 -3.71 -11.10 26.82
N VAL A 200 -3.47 -11.84 25.74
CA VAL A 200 -2.12 -11.98 25.16
C VAL A 200 -1.99 -11.06 23.97
N ALA A 201 -0.97 -10.21 23.97
CA ALA A 201 -0.66 -9.34 22.84
C ALA A 201 -0.15 -10.15 21.64
N CYS A 202 -0.52 -9.71 20.44
CA CYS A 202 -0.09 -10.30 19.19
C CYS A 202 0.76 -9.32 18.39
N GLU A 203 1.76 -9.85 17.69
CA GLU A 203 2.50 -9.09 16.68
C GLU A 203 1.75 -9.16 15.35
N VAL A 204 1.25 -8.03 14.86
CA VAL A 204 0.65 -7.94 13.53
C VAL A 204 1.75 -7.84 12.49
N TYR A 205 1.73 -8.70 11.48
CA TYR A 205 2.66 -8.70 10.36
C TYR A 205 1.94 -8.31 9.07
N SER A 206 2.62 -7.49 8.27
CA SER A 206 2.20 -7.19 6.90
C SER A 206 3.42 -6.77 6.06
N ARG A 207 3.23 -6.76 4.74
CA ARG A 207 4.21 -6.22 3.80
C ARG A 207 3.78 -4.80 3.45
N VAL A 208 4.52 -3.81 3.94
CA VAL A 208 4.18 -2.40 3.69
C VAL A 208 4.87 -1.88 2.43
N VAL A 209 6.20 -2.06 2.33
CA VAL A 209 7.02 -1.52 1.22
C VAL A 209 7.82 -2.57 0.44
N GLY A 210 7.57 -3.87 0.65
CA GLY A 210 8.21 -4.93 -0.15
C GLY A 210 8.51 -6.23 0.58
N TYR A 211 8.73 -6.19 1.89
CA TYR A 211 9.00 -7.36 2.73
C TYR A 211 8.08 -7.45 3.95
N LEU A 212 7.90 -8.66 4.50
CA LEU A 212 7.09 -8.90 5.70
C LEU A 212 7.84 -8.50 6.96
N ARG A 213 7.19 -7.74 7.85
CA ARG A 213 7.72 -7.29 9.13
C ARG A 213 6.58 -7.02 10.12
N PRO A 214 6.80 -7.09 11.44
CA PRO A 214 5.84 -6.57 12.40
C PRO A 214 5.49 -5.12 12.09
N VAL A 215 4.20 -4.80 12.08
CA VAL A 215 3.68 -3.46 11.75
C VAL A 215 4.26 -2.41 12.69
N ALA A 216 4.35 -2.75 13.99
CA ALA A 216 4.90 -1.89 15.03
C ALA A 216 6.39 -1.54 14.84
N GLN A 217 7.12 -2.25 13.98
CA GLN A 217 8.53 -1.98 13.69
C GLN A 217 8.76 -1.08 12.47
N TRP A 218 7.71 -0.70 11.74
CA TRP A 218 7.83 0.34 10.71
C TRP A 218 7.89 1.72 11.36
N ASN A 219 8.37 2.73 10.62
CA ASN A 219 8.28 4.11 11.08
C ASN A 219 6.83 4.60 11.15
N GLU A 220 6.63 5.74 11.81
CA GLU A 220 5.29 6.29 12.07
C GLU A 220 4.47 6.54 10.80
N GLY A 221 5.08 7.04 9.73
CA GLY A 221 4.37 7.26 8.46
C GLY A 221 3.93 5.96 7.79
N LYS A 222 4.74 4.89 7.87
CA LYS A 222 4.39 3.58 7.31
C LYS A 222 3.37 2.81 8.15
N GLN A 223 3.35 3.04 9.45
CA GLN A 223 2.27 2.58 10.31
C GLN A 223 0.95 3.33 10.02
N GLU A 224 1.01 4.64 9.77
CA GLU A 224 -0.15 5.43 9.34
C GLU A 224 -0.70 4.94 7.99
N GLU A 225 0.19 4.79 7.00
CA GLU A 225 -0.15 4.24 5.68
C GLU A 225 -0.84 2.87 5.80
N PHE A 226 -0.34 1.99 6.68
CA PHE A 226 -0.94 0.69 6.91
C PHE A 226 -2.34 0.78 7.53
N ALA A 227 -2.57 1.72 8.45
CA ALA A 227 -3.85 1.92 9.11
C ALA A 227 -4.95 2.43 8.16
N GLU A 228 -4.57 3.28 7.19
CA GLU A 228 -5.49 3.85 6.19
C GLU A 228 -5.79 2.91 5.01
N ARG A 229 -5.06 1.80 4.92
CA ARG A 229 -5.01 0.95 3.74
C ARG A 229 -6.33 0.23 3.47
N HIS A 230 -6.81 0.35 2.24
CA HIS A 230 -7.86 -0.52 1.71
C HIS A 230 -7.32 -1.94 1.53
N LYS A 231 -8.07 -2.93 2.02
CA LYS A 231 -7.69 -4.34 2.00
C LYS A 231 -8.77 -5.13 1.26
N PHE A 232 -8.39 -5.78 0.17
CA PHE A 232 -9.30 -6.61 -0.61
C PHE A 232 -9.65 -7.90 0.12
N THR A 233 -10.90 -8.31 -0.01
CA THR A 233 -11.40 -9.61 0.45
C THR A 233 -11.29 -10.67 -0.64
N ALA A 234 -11.28 -11.95 -0.26
CA ALA A 234 -11.23 -13.05 -1.23
C ALA A 234 -12.43 -13.03 -2.20
N SER A 235 -13.61 -12.60 -1.74
CA SER A 235 -14.82 -12.49 -2.57
C SER A 235 -14.69 -11.41 -3.64
N GLU A 236 -14.08 -10.26 -3.33
CA GLU A 236 -13.84 -9.18 -4.30
C GLU A 236 -12.87 -9.63 -5.41
N LEU A 237 -11.88 -10.45 -5.07
CA LEU A 237 -10.87 -10.94 -6.00
C LEU A 237 -11.38 -12.06 -6.92
N LEU A 238 -12.29 -12.89 -6.40
CA LEU A 238 -12.82 -14.06 -7.10
C LEU A 238 -14.13 -13.76 -7.82
N GLY A 239 -14.85 -12.73 -7.40
CA GLY A 239 -16.10 -12.27 -8.00
C GLY A 239 -15.95 -11.84 -9.46
N PRO A 240 -17.07 -11.68 -10.18
CA PRO A 240 -17.06 -11.07 -11.50
C PRO A 240 -16.50 -9.64 -11.39
N ALA A 241 -15.80 -9.17 -12.42
CA ALA A 241 -15.41 -7.77 -12.48
C ALA A 241 -16.67 -6.90 -12.34
N LYS A 242 -16.69 -6.01 -11.35
CA LYS A 242 -17.77 -5.02 -11.23
C LYS A 242 -17.76 -4.16 -12.49
N SER A 243 -18.93 -3.82 -13.01
CA SER A 243 -19.00 -2.92 -14.17
C SER A 243 -18.36 -1.58 -13.80
N PRO A 244 -17.71 -0.88 -14.74
CA PRO A 244 -17.32 0.52 -14.55
C PRO A 244 -18.46 1.41 -14.02
N ASP A 245 -19.72 0.99 -14.17
CA ASP A 245 -20.92 1.71 -13.70
C ASP A 245 -21.29 1.50 -12.21
N ASP A 246 -20.67 0.54 -11.52
CA ASP A 246 -21.06 0.10 -10.15
C ASP A 246 -20.41 0.93 -9.01
N ALA A 247 -19.80 2.07 -9.31
CA ALA A 247 -19.25 2.97 -8.28
C ALA A 247 -20.36 3.75 -7.55
N PRO A 248 -20.22 4.04 -6.23
CA PRO A 248 -21.11 4.97 -5.55
C PRO A 248 -21.11 6.33 -6.27
N ALA A 249 -22.27 7.01 -6.26
CA ALA A 249 -22.66 8.11 -7.15
C ALA A 249 -21.87 9.45 -7.03
N GLY A 250 -20.61 9.41 -6.59
CA GLY A 250 -19.69 10.56 -6.59
C GLY A 250 -18.69 10.59 -7.76
N ALA A 251 -18.73 9.60 -8.66
CA ALA A 251 -17.77 9.45 -9.77
C ALA A 251 -18.47 9.34 -11.14
N ARG A 252 -19.65 9.97 -11.30
CA ARG A 252 -20.40 10.02 -12.56
C ARG A 252 -20.47 11.43 -13.13
N GLU A 253 -19.32 12.00 -13.42
CA GLU A 253 -19.16 12.99 -14.49
C GLU A 253 -17.77 12.73 -15.07
N LEU A 254 -17.70 11.89 -16.11
CA LEU A 254 -16.60 11.73 -17.06
C LEU A 254 -16.90 10.52 -17.97
N ALA A 255 -18.05 10.56 -18.66
CA ALA A 255 -18.36 9.72 -19.82
C ALA A 255 -19.57 10.29 -20.58
N SER A 256 -19.43 11.52 -21.10
CA SER A 256 -20.22 12.06 -22.21
C SER A 256 -19.52 13.27 -22.80
#